data_AF-A0A2D4GY64-F1
#
_entry.id   AF-A0A2D4GY64-F1
#
_cell.length_a   1.000
_cell.length_b   1.000
_cell.length_c   1.000
_cell.angle_alpha   90.00
_cell.angle_beta   90.00
_cell.angle_gamma   90.00
#
_symmetry.space_group_name_H-M   'P 1'
#
loop_
_entity.id
_entity.type
_entity.pdbx_description
1 polymer ?
#
loop_
_entity_poly.entity_id
_entity_poly.type
_entity_poly.pdbx_seq_one_letter_code
_entity_poly.pdbx_strand_id
1 'polypeptide(L)'
;IYVLQNYAEGWKEGTWEEKIDERPCIDQHMYSTDKDKYYRGWFWGYEETRGLKVVCLSVQGSASVVAPLLLNSSSRSVMLDRAEHLLHDHYGGKDYWNTRRSMVFAKHLRVVGDMFRAKYLNSSDEKDRTRYSEDWRNMKHVLVLMC
;
A
#
# COMPACT_ATOMS: atom_id res chain seq x y z
N ILE A 1 1.99 -16.76 -2.69
CA ILE A 1 2.74 -15.65 -2.08
C ILE A 1 3.77 -15.23 -3.10
N TYR A 2 3.72 -13.97 -3.53
CA TYR A 2 4.72 -13.38 -4.40
C TYR A 2 5.59 -12.46 -3.55
N VAL A 3 6.88 -12.78 -3.44
CA VAL A 3 7.86 -11.93 -2.77
C VAL A 3 8.44 -10.99 -3.82
N LEU A 4 8.11 -9.71 -3.72
CA LEU A 4 8.61 -8.73 -4.67
C LEU A 4 10.08 -8.39 -4.35
N GLN A 5 10.87 -8.21 -5.40
CA GLN A 5 12.28 -7.87 -5.32
C GLN A 5 12.67 -7.01 -6.52
N ASN A 6 13.87 -6.40 -6.46
CA ASN A 6 14.43 -5.71 -7.63
C ASN A 6 14.92 -6.72 -8.69
N TYR A 7 15.21 -6.25 -9.90
CA TYR A 7 16.01 -7.01 -10.86
C TYR A 7 17.47 -7.06 -10.38
N ALA A 8 18.08 -8.25 -10.34
CA ALA A 8 19.44 -8.44 -9.84
C ALA A 8 20.48 -7.71 -10.70
N GLU A 9 20.20 -7.62 -12.00
CA GLU A 9 20.99 -6.88 -12.99
C GLU A 9 20.84 -5.35 -12.90
N GLY A 10 19.89 -4.85 -12.09
CA GLY A 10 19.54 -3.44 -12.03
C GLY A 10 18.99 -2.90 -13.35
N TRP A 11 19.12 -1.59 -13.58
CA TRP A 11 18.80 -0.95 -14.85
C TRP A 11 19.95 -0.03 -15.28
N LYS A 12 20.15 0.13 -16.60
CA LYS A 12 21.09 1.11 -17.14
C LYS A 12 20.38 2.45 -17.35
N GLU A 13 21.12 3.55 -17.29
CA GLU A 13 20.60 4.87 -17.63
C GLU A 13 19.92 4.85 -19.02
N GLY A 14 18.70 5.37 -19.11
CA GLY A 14 17.90 5.39 -20.34
C GLY A 14 17.14 4.09 -20.67
N THR A 15 17.26 3.03 -19.87
CA THR A 15 16.59 1.73 -20.09
C THR A 15 15.53 1.38 -19.05
N TRP A 16 14.95 2.39 -18.39
CA TRP A 16 13.89 2.15 -17.42
C TRP A 16 12.60 1.75 -18.15
N GLU A 17 12.14 0.53 -17.91
CA GLU A 17 10.90 -0.03 -18.45
C GLU A 17 10.05 -0.62 -17.33
N GLU A 18 8.73 -0.54 -17.46
CA GLU A 18 7.83 -1.24 -16.55
C GLU A 18 7.76 -2.72 -16.92
N LYS A 19 8.15 -3.58 -15.98
CA LYS A 19 8.18 -5.03 -16.18
C LYS A 19 8.10 -5.79 -14.86
N ILE A 20 7.67 -7.04 -15.01
CA ILE A 20 7.57 -8.00 -13.92
C ILE A 20 7.87 -9.40 -14.44
N ASP A 21 8.78 -10.10 -13.78
CA ASP A 21 9.19 -11.44 -14.16
C ASP A 21 9.33 -12.35 -12.94
N GLU A 22 8.92 -13.61 -13.09
CA GLU A 22 9.30 -14.67 -12.15
C GLU A 22 10.82 -14.91 -12.26
N ARG A 23 11.53 -14.71 -11.16
CA ARG A 23 13.00 -14.83 -11.08
C ARG A 23 13.40 -15.62 -9.84
N PRO A 24 14.63 -16.19 -9.82
CA PRO A 24 15.19 -16.74 -8.58
C PRO A 24 15.17 -15.70 -7.48
N CYS A 25 14.86 -16.13 -6.26
CA CYS A 25 14.92 -15.27 -5.08
C CYS A 25 16.37 -14.80 -4.88
N ILE A 26 16.56 -13.48 -4.82
CA ILE A 26 17.89 -12.86 -4.65
C ILE A 26 18.33 -13.04 -3.20
N ASP A 27 17.50 -12.56 -2.27
CA ASP A 27 17.72 -12.70 -0.84
C ASP A 27 16.97 -13.92 -0.31
N GLN A 28 17.49 -14.49 0.78
CA GLN A 28 16.75 -15.51 1.51
C GLN A 28 15.48 -14.90 2.13
N HIS A 29 14.33 -15.27 1.60
CA HIS A 29 13.04 -14.84 2.14
C HIS A 29 12.74 -15.53 3.48
N MET A 30 11.86 -14.92 4.27
CA MET A 30 11.48 -15.40 5.60
C MET A 30 10.58 -16.64 5.63
N TYR A 31 10.14 -17.13 4.47
CA TYR A 31 9.26 -18.29 4.36
C TYR A 31 10.03 -19.60 4.44
N SER A 32 9.49 -20.56 5.19
CA SER A 32 10.03 -21.92 5.32
C SER A 32 8.93 -22.96 5.21
N THR A 33 9.29 -24.14 4.75
CA THR A 33 8.34 -25.23 4.53
C THR A 33 8.15 -26.05 5.81
N ASP A 34 6.90 -26.36 6.17
CA ASP A 34 6.59 -27.26 7.28
C ASP A 34 6.59 -28.75 6.86
N LYS A 35 6.29 -29.64 7.81
CA LYS A 35 6.26 -31.10 7.58
C LYS A 35 5.22 -31.51 6.52
N ASP A 36 4.16 -30.72 6.38
CA ASP A 36 3.05 -30.95 5.44
C ASP A 36 3.27 -30.25 4.09
N LYS A 37 4.48 -29.70 3.87
CA LYS A 37 4.90 -28.98 2.67
C LYS A 37 4.19 -27.64 2.44
N TYR A 38 3.58 -27.06 3.48
CA TYR A 38 3.06 -25.71 3.42
C TYR A 38 4.12 -24.69 3.84
N TYR A 39 4.00 -23.47 3.30
CA TYR A 39 4.88 -22.37 3.66
C TYR A 39 4.38 -21.66 4.93
N ARG A 40 5.23 -21.63 5.94
CA ARG A 40 5.13 -20.83 7.17
C ARG A 40 5.90 -19.53 6.98
N GLY A 41 5.45 -18.47 7.65
CA GLY A 41 6.10 -17.16 7.66
C GLY A 41 5.53 -16.32 8.79
N TRP A 42 5.86 -15.03 8.82
CA TRP A 42 5.37 -14.12 9.86
C TRP A 42 3.86 -13.93 9.84
N PHE A 43 3.26 -13.74 8.65
CA PHE A 43 1.82 -13.57 8.44
C PHE A 43 1.14 -12.67 9.51
N TRP A 44 1.73 -11.53 9.82
CA TRP A 44 1.24 -10.55 10.80
C TRP A 44 1.02 -11.09 12.23
N GLY A 45 1.76 -12.15 12.60
CA GLY A 45 1.66 -12.80 13.92
C GLY A 45 0.65 -13.94 13.98
N TYR A 46 -0.01 -14.31 12.88
CA TYR A 46 -0.97 -15.41 12.82
C TYR A 46 -0.28 -16.73 12.48
N GLU A 47 0.07 -17.48 13.51
CA GLU A 47 0.79 -18.76 13.40
C GLU A 47 0.00 -19.84 12.64
N GLU A 48 -1.31 -19.77 12.57
CA GLU A 48 -2.15 -20.72 11.84
C GLU A 48 -2.10 -20.52 10.32
N THR A 49 -1.62 -19.36 9.85
CA THR A 49 -1.63 -19.02 8.42
C THR A 49 -0.65 -19.90 7.64
N ARG A 50 -1.07 -20.35 6.46
CA ARG A 50 -0.28 -21.21 5.56
C ARG A 50 -0.32 -20.70 4.13
N GLY A 51 0.85 -20.65 3.50
CA GLY A 51 0.99 -20.46 2.06
C GLY A 51 1.07 -21.79 1.32
N LEU A 52 0.38 -21.89 0.19
CA LEU A 52 0.47 -23.08 -0.69
C LEU A 52 1.68 -23.03 -1.63
N LYS A 53 2.09 -21.82 -2.04
CA LYS A 53 3.20 -21.59 -2.97
C LYS A 53 3.86 -20.25 -2.67
N VAL A 54 5.19 -20.21 -2.69
CA VAL A 54 6.01 -19.00 -2.62
C VAL A 54 6.82 -18.89 -3.90
N VAL A 55 6.84 -17.69 -4.49
CA VAL A 55 7.60 -17.37 -5.71
C VAL A 55 8.16 -15.95 -5.55
N CYS A 56 9.37 -15.69 -6.05
CA CYS A 56 9.94 -14.36 -6.09
C CYS A 56 9.69 -13.71 -7.46
N LEU A 57 9.23 -12.46 -7.44
CA LEU A 57 8.98 -11.67 -8.66
C LEU A 57 9.92 -10.46 -8.64
N SER A 58 10.79 -10.38 -9.64
CA SER A 58 11.54 -9.15 -9.89
C SER A 58 10.61 -8.15 -10.57
N VAL A 59 10.48 -6.96 -10.01
CA VAL A 59 9.54 -5.94 -10.47
C VAL A 59 10.23 -4.58 -10.61
N GLN A 60 9.83 -3.85 -11.64
CA GLN A 60 10.19 -2.47 -11.87
C GLN A 60 8.97 -1.77 -12.46
N GLY A 61 8.44 -0.75 -11.79
CA GLY A 61 7.29 0.00 -12.30
C GLY A 61 6.27 0.33 -11.23
N SER A 62 5.12 0.80 -11.72
CA SER A 62 3.98 1.17 -10.90
C SER A 62 3.19 -0.05 -10.43
N ALA A 63 2.36 0.12 -9.40
CA ALA A 63 1.56 -0.97 -8.82
C ALA A 63 0.68 -1.69 -9.85
N SER A 64 0.18 -1.00 -10.87
CA SER A 64 -0.63 -1.61 -11.93
C SER A 64 0.15 -2.63 -12.78
N VAL A 65 1.49 -2.65 -12.75
CA VAL A 65 2.31 -3.63 -13.49
C VAL A 65 2.02 -5.08 -13.05
N VAL A 66 1.59 -5.29 -11.81
CA VAL A 66 1.24 -6.63 -11.30
C VAL A 66 -0.13 -7.11 -11.80
N ALA A 67 -1.00 -6.20 -12.24
CA ALA A 67 -2.41 -6.53 -12.49
C ALA A 67 -2.62 -7.63 -13.55
N PRO A 68 -1.93 -7.62 -14.72
CA PRO A 68 -2.09 -8.68 -15.71
C PRO A 68 -1.70 -10.07 -15.16
N LEU A 69 -0.64 -10.13 -14.34
CA LEU A 69 -0.19 -11.38 -13.70
C LEU A 69 -1.25 -11.91 -12.72
N LEU A 70 -1.86 -11.03 -11.93
CA LEU A 70 -2.90 -11.40 -10.97
C LEU A 70 -4.19 -11.84 -11.66
N LEU A 71 -4.61 -11.15 -12.72
CA LEU A 71 -5.84 -11.47 -13.47
C LEU A 71 -5.75 -12.82 -14.19
N ASN A 72 -4.55 -13.24 -14.60
CA ASN A 72 -4.32 -14.51 -15.28
C ASN A 72 -4.03 -15.69 -14.31
N SER A 73 -3.96 -15.43 -13.01
CA SER A 73 -3.65 -16.46 -12.02
C SER A 73 -4.85 -17.36 -11.73
N SER A 74 -4.61 -18.66 -11.58
CA SER A 74 -5.62 -19.61 -11.08
C SER A 74 -5.80 -19.58 -9.55
N SER A 75 -5.02 -18.75 -8.85
CA SER A 75 -5.03 -18.67 -7.38
C SER A 75 -6.24 -17.88 -6.87
N ARG A 76 -6.97 -18.44 -5.90
CA ARG A 76 -8.11 -17.74 -5.25
C ARG A 76 -7.68 -16.57 -4.38
N SER A 77 -6.52 -16.68 -3.74
CA SER A 77 -5.97 -15.67 -2.82
C SER A 77 -4.48 -15.50 -3.07
N VAL A 78 -4.05 -14.26 -3.26
CA VAL A 78 -2.64 -13.91 -3.49
C VAL A 78 -2.21 -12.89 -2.45
N MET A 79 -1.03 -13.11 -1.89
CA MET A 79 -0.33 -12.15 -1.04
C MET A 79 0.88 -11.64 -1.80
N LEU A 80 1.02 -10.32 -1.88
CA LEU A 80 2.22 -9.64 -2.33
C LEU A 80 3.01 -9.24 -1.07
N ASP A 81 4.17 -9.85 -0.88
CA ASP A 81 5.12 -9.46 0.15
C ASP A 81 6.11 -8.45 -0.44
N ARG A 82 6.69 -7.61 0.41
CA ARG A 82 7.59 -6.51 0.02
C ARG A 82 6.95 -5.55 -0.99
N ALA A 83 5.69 -5.20 -0.74
CA ALA A 83 4.87 -4.35 -1.63
C ALA A 83 5.46 -2.95 -1.87
N GLU A 84 6.44 -2.50 -1.07
CA GLU A 84 7.14 -1.23 -1.23
C GLU A 84 7.98 -1.14 -2.52
N HIS A 85 8.28 -2.28 -3.18
CA HIS A 85 8.94 -2.27 -4.49
C HIS A 85 8.05 -1.72 -5.62
N LEU A 86 6.75 -1.57 -5.38
CA LEU A 86 5.80 -1.00 -6.34
C LEU A 86 5.65 0.50 -6.15
N LEU A 87 5.75 1.24 -7.24
CA LEU A 87 5.53 2.69 -7.24
C LEU A 87 4.04 3.03 -7.43
N HIS A 88 3.66 4.29 -7.18
CA HIS A 88 2.32 4.76 -7.51
C HIS A 88 2.16 4.94 -9.02
N ASP A 89 1.02 4.49 -9.58
CA ASP A 89 0.68 4.63 -11.01
C ASP A 89 0.73 6.09 -11.49
N HIS A 90 0.04 6.98 -10.77
CA HIS A 90 0.13 8.41 -11.02
C HIS A 90 0.12 9.14 -9.69
N TYR A 91 1.32 9.39 -9.17
CA TYR A 91 1.49 10.13 -7.92
C TYR A 91 0.88 11.53 -8.03
N GLY A 92 0.04 11.90 -7.06
CA GLY A 92 -0.68 13.18 -7.08
C GLY A 92 -1.91 13.21 -8.01
N GLY A 93 -2.25 12.11 -8.66
CA GLY A 93 -3.42 12.00 -9.53
C GLY A 93 -4.74 11.89 -8.77
N LYS A 94 -5.84 11.88 -9.53
CA LYS A 94 -7.19 11.74 -8.98
C LYS A 94 -7.34 10.47 -8.13
N ASP A 95 -6.89 9.33 -8.63
CA ASP A 95 -7.06 8.04 -7.93
C ASP A 95 -6.15 7.93 -6.70
N TYR A 96 -4.93 8.47 -6.80
CA TYR A 96 -4.05 8.67 -5.64
C TYR A 96 -4.76 9.48 -4.55
N TRP A 97 -5.31 10.66 -4.88
CA TRP A 97 -5.99 11.52 -3.92
C TRP A 97 -7.31 10.94 -3.42
N ASN A 98 -8.06 10.21 -4.25
CA ASN A 98 -9.27 9.51 -3.81
C ASN A 98 -8.94 8.44 -2.76
N THR A 99 -7.91 7.64 -3.01
CA THR A 99 -7.42 6.63 -2.05
C THR A 99 -6.92 7.30 -0.78
N ARG A 100 -6.11 8.37 -0.90
CA ARG A 100 -5.61 9.11 0.26
C ARG A 100 -6.73 9.75 1.08
N ARG A 101 -7.76 10.30 0.45
CA ARG A 101 -8.89 10.97 1.12
C ARG A 101 -9.89 9.99 1.74
N SER A 102 -9.98 8.76 1.24
CA SER A 102 -10.84 7.74 1.85
C SER A 102 -10.27 7.20 3.18
N MET A 103 -8.95 7.31 3.39
CA MET A 103 -8.27 6.96 4.64
C MET A 103 -8.48 8.03 5.71
N VAL A 104 -9.68 8.03 6.30
CA VAL A 104 -10.04 8.89 7.43
C VAL A 104 -9.75 8.19 8.75
N PHE A 105 -9.12 8.89 9.70
CA PHE A 105 -8.86 8.34 11.04
C PHE A 105 -10.15 7.90 11.76
N ALA A 106 -10.02 6.84 12.56
CA ALA A 106 -11.10 6.34 13.40
C ALA A 106 -11.66 7.46 14.28
N LYS A 107 -13.00 7.49 14.41
CA LYS A 107 -13.71 8.59 15.08
C LYS A 107 -13.20 8.88 16.49
N HIS A 108 -12.94 7.84 17.29
CA HIS A 108 -12.47 8.02 18.66
C HIS A 108 -11.10 8.72 18.73
N LEU A 109 -10.20 8.47 17.77
CA LEU A 109 -8.90 9.16 17.69
C LEU A 109 -9.07 10.64 17.36
N ARG A 110 -9.99 10.96 16.43
CA ARG A 110 -10.33 12.35 16.09
C ARG A 110 -10.89 13.09 17.31
N VAL A 111 -11.86 12.50 18.01
CA VAL A 111 -12.47 13.09 19.21
C VAL A 111 -11.42 13.38 20.29
N VAL A 112 -10.50 12.44 20.55
CA VAL A 112 -9.41 12.67 21.52
C VAL A 112 -8.49 13.80 21.06
N GLY A 113 -8.18 13.86 19.76
CA GLY A 113 -7.42 14.96 19.16
C GLY A 113 -8.11 16.32 19.32
N ASP A 114 -9.42 16.38 19.07
CA ASP A 114 -10.21 17.61 19.19
C ASP A 114 -10.34 18.06 20.65
N MET A 115 -10.50 17.11 21.58
CA MET A 115 -10.46 17.42 23.01
C MET A 115 -9.11 18.01 23.43
N PHE A 116 -8.01 17.46 22.91
CA PHE A 116 -6.67 17.98 23.18
C PHE A 116 -6.48 19.39 22.61
N ARG A 117 -6.89 19.60 21.34
CA ARG A 117 -6.88 20.90 20.66
C ARG A 117 -7.66 21.96 21.45
N ALA A 118 -8.87 21.65 21.87
CA ALA A 118 -9.71 22.57 22.61
C ALA A 118 -9.10 22.92 23.98
N LYS A 119 -8.58 21.91 24.70
CA LYS A 119 -8.09 22.08 26.07
C LYS A 119 -6.75 22.80 26.16
N TYR A 120 -5.81 22.49 25.28
CA TYR A 120 -4.42 22.96 25.42
C TYR A 120 -3.97 23.94 24.33
N LEU A 121 -4.66 23.96 23.19
CA LEU A 121 -4.25 24.75 22.02
C LEU A 121 -5.27 25.86 21.68
N ASN A 122 -6.34 26.02 22.47
CA ASN A 122 -7.44 26.95 22.20
C ASN A 122 -8.00 26.82 20.76
N SER A 123 -8.00 25.59 20.24
CA SER A 123 -8.26 25.27 18.84
C SER A 123 -9.58 24.49 18.69
N SER A 124 -10.37 24.82 17.67
CA SER A 124 -11.57 24.09 17.26
C SER A 124 -11.79 24.24 15.75
N ASP A 125 -12.55 23.34 15.12
CA ASP A 125 -12.77 23.38 13.68
C ASP A 125 -13.46 24.66 13.21
N GLU A 126 -14.34 25.25 14.03
CA GLU A 126 -14.99 26.52 13.74
C GLU A 126 -14.01 27.68 13.80
N LYS A 127 -13.15 27.72 14.83
CA LYS A 127 -12.15 28.78 15.02
C LYS A 127 -11.08 28.73 13.93
N ASP A 128 -10.63 27.52 13.60
CA ASP A 128 -9.51 27.28 12.68
C ASP A 128 -9.96 27.17 11.21
N ARG A 129 -11.28 27.20 10.97
CA ARG A 129 -11.92 27.02 9.65
C ARG A 129 -11.59 25.67 8.99
N THR A 130 -11.38 24.64 9.81
CA THR A 130 -11.08 23.26 9.39
C THR A 130 -12.32 22.36 9.45
N ARG A 131 -13.49 22.89 9.06
CA ARG A 131 -14.77 22.17 9.14
C ARG A 131 -14.72 20.80 8.45
N TYR A 132 -15.16 19.79 9.18
CA TYR A 132 -15.14 18.40 8.75
C TYR A 132 -16.51 17.92 8.26
N SER A 133 -16.51 17.00 7.29
CA SER A 133 -17.68 16.23 6.87
C SER A 133 -17.38 14.74 7.03
N GLU A 134 -18.29 13.99 7.66
CA GLU A 134 -18.15 12.54 7.86
C GLU A 134 -18.06 11.78 6.53
N ASP A 135 -18.79 12.23 5.49
CA ASP A 135 -18.54 11.75 4.13
C ASP A 135 -17.38 12.53 3.52
N TRP A 136 -16.22 11.86 3.41
CA TRP A 136 -15.00 12.44 2.85
C TRP A 136 -15.20 12.93 1.41
N ARG A 137 -16.13 12.35 0.64
CA ARG A 137 -16.40 12.74 -0.75
C ARG A 137 -16.90 14.18 -0.84
N ASN A 138 -17.58 14.65 0.21
CA ASN A 138 -18.12 16.00 0.32
C ASN A 138 -17.10 17.01 0.87
N MET A 139 -15.96 16.56 1.41
CA MET A 139 -14.88 17.45 1.83
C MET A 139 -14.15 18.04 0.63
N LYS A 140 -14.66 19.16 0.12
CA LYS A 140 -14.01 19.99 -0.91
C LYS A 140 -13.77 21.37 -0.31
N HIS A 141 -12.51 21.71 -0.10
CA HIS A 141 -12.15 23.09 0.21
C HIS A 141 -11.93 23.82 -1.10
N VAL A 142 -12.73 24.86 -1.34
CA VAL A 142 -12.46 25.80 -2.43
C VAL A 142 -11.21 26.56 -2.01
N LEU A 143 -10.10 26.32 -2.72
CA LEU A 143 -8.97 27.24 -2.70
C LEU A 143 -9.50 28.57 -3.28
N VAL A 144 -9.82 29.51 -2.40
CA VAL A 144 -9.90 30.91 -2.82
C VAL A 144 -8.44 31.33 -3.06
N LEU A 145 -7.98 31.09 -4.28
CA LEU A 145 -6.80 31.80 -4.80
C LEU A 145 -7.22 33.27 -4.84
N MET A 146 -6.80 34.04 -3.83
CA MET A 146 -6.77 35.48 -3.93
C MET A 146 -5.68 35.80 -4.97
N CYS A 147 -6.10 35.99 -6.22
CA CYS A 147 -5.30 36.65 -7.25
C CYS A 147 -5.06 38.11 -6.89
#